data_AF-B4NU73-F1
#
_entry.id   AF-B4NU73-F1
#
_cell.length_a   1.000
_cell.length_b   1.000
_cell.length_c   1.000
_cell.angle_alpha   90.00
_cell.angle_beta   90.00
_cell.angle_gamma   90.00
#
_symmetry.space_group_name_H-M   'P 1'
#
loop_
_entity.id
_entity.type
_entity.pdbx_description
1 polymer ?
#
loop_
_entity_poly.entity_id
_entity_poly.type
_entity_poly.pdbx_seq_one_letter_code
_entity_poly.pdbx_strand_id
1 'polypeptide(L)'
;MHAHSQFCWSGDSTVKAAREACSTLGAEQDYDNAIVVVLSDANLQRYGIAPKDLAMALKRGEPKVKGYAIFIGSLAEEADEINAEMPAGQSFVCMDLTKLPHILQQIFTSSLL
;
A
#
# COMPACT_ATOMS: atom_id res chain seq x y z
N MET A 1 20.71 27.03 3.13
CA MET A 1 21.10 25.60 3.15
C MET A 1 19.85 24.73 2.94
N HIS A 2 19.09 24.94 1.84
CA HIS A 2 17.81 24.27 1.56
C HIS A 2 17.85 23.35 0.32
N ALA A 3 18.94 23.40 -0.47
CA ALA A 3 19.04 22.71 -1.76
C ALA A 3 19.74 21.34 -1.68
N HIS A 4 20.41 21.00 -0.57
CA HIS A 4 21.20 19.76 -0.47
C HIS A 4 20.37 18.54 -0.07
N SER A 5 19.23 18.71 0.60
CA SER A 5 18.29 17.62 0.88
C SER A 5 17.37 17.29 -0.31
N GLN A 6 17.42 18.07 -1.39
CA GLN A 6 16.61 17.85 -2.60
C GLN A 6 17.14 16.70 -3.47
N PHE A 7 18.41 16.31 -3.26
CA PHE A 7 19.10 15.25 -4.02
C PHE A 7 19.56 14.09 -3.14
N CYS A 8 19.25 14.11 -1.85
CA CYS A 8 19.28 12.87 -1.09
C CYS A 8 18.15 12.01 -1.65
N TRP A 9 18.45 10.87 -2.27
CA TRP A 9 17.48 9.78 -2.37
C TRP A 9 17.00 9.52 -0.94
N SER A 10 15.87 10.10 -0.53
CA SER A 10 15.09 9.48 0.53
C SER A 10 14.70 8.16 -0.10
N GLY A 11 15.46 7.11 0.25
CA GLY A 11 15.31 5.79 -0.32
C GLY A 11 13.90 5.32 -0.02
N ASP A 12 12.98 5.57 -0.95
CA ASP A 12 11.66 5.02 -0.88
C ASP A 12 11.84 3.50 -0.91
N SER A 13 11.49 2.91 0.23
CA SER A 13 11.52 1.48 0.42
C SER A 13 10.11 0.92 0.40
N THR A 14 9.10 1.66 -0.08
CA THR A 14 7.69 1.28 -0.07
C THR A 14 7.47 -0.06 -0.75
N VAL A 15 7.99 -0.24 -1.96
CA VAL A 15 7.89 -1.52 -2.70
C VAL A 15 8.65 -2.64 -1.98
N LYS A 16 9.85 -2.35 -1.44
CA LYS A 16 10.66 -3.34 -0.72
C LYS A 16 9.98 -3.77 0.58
N ALA A 17 9.51 -2.82 1.37
CA ALA A 17 8.84 -3.02 2.66
C ALA A 17 7.52 -3.75 2.47
N ALA A 18 6.71 -3.39 1.47
CA ALA A 18 5.48 -4.10 1.14
C ALA A 18 5.77 -5.57 0.78
N ARG A 19 6.79 -5.80 -0.06
CA ARG A 19 7.21 -7.14 -0.45
C ARG A 19 7.72 -7.96 0.74
N GLU A 20 8.55 -7.35 1.58
CA GLU A 20 9.13 -7.99 2.75
C GLU A 20 8.05 -8.33 3.76
N ALA A 21 7.13 -7.40 4.07
CA ALA A 21 5.99 -7.64 4.96
C ALA A 21 5.13 -8.81 4.47
N CYS A 22 4.78 -8.85 3.18
CA CYS A 22 4.00 -9.95 2.61
C CYS A 22 4.77 -11.28 2.59
N SER A 23 6.09 -11.25 2.44
CA SER A 23 6.91 -12.47 2.39
C SER A 23 7.13 -13.04 3.79
N THR A 24 7.47 -12.20 4.75
CA THR A 24 7.65 -12.56 6.16
C THR A 24 6.35 -13.10 6.75
N LEU A 25 5.25 -12.36 6.57
CA LEU A 25 3.91 -12.83 6.98
C LEU A 25 3.37 -13.97 6.11
N GLY A 26 4.00 -14.32 4.99
CA GLY A 26 3.61 -15.51 4.21
C GLY A 26 4.31 -16.79 4.69
N ALA A 27 5.40 -16.63 5.45
CA ALA A 27 6.28 -17.72 5.84
C ALA A 27 5.87 -18.39 7.17
N GLU A 28 5.15 -17.70 8.05
CA GLU A 28 4.59 -18.35 9.23
C GLU A 28 3.43 -19.31 8.86
N GLN A 29 3.03 -20.12 9.82
CA GLN A 29 2.05 -21.18 9.63
C GLN A 29 0.88 -21.13 10.63
N ASP A 30 0.89 -20.16 11.55
CA ASP A 30 -0.07 -20.07 12.67
C ASP A 30 -1.06 -18.92 12.49
N TYR A 31 -1.78 -18.93 11.36
CA TYR A 31 -2.91 -18.05 11.09
C TYR A 31 -3.81 -18.63 10.01
N ASP A 32 -5.11 -18.40 10.14
CA ASP A 32 -6.11 -18.75 9.12
C ASP A 32 -6.17 -17.70 8.00
N ASN A 33 -5.88 -16.44 8.34
CA ASN A 33 -5.94 -15.31 7.41
C ASN A 33 -4.88 -14.28 7.76
N ALA A 34 -4.17 -13.78 6.75
CA ALA A 34 -3.10 -12.82 6.94
C ALA A 34 -3.29 -11.61 6.01
N ILE A 35 -3.12 -10.41 6.57
CA ILE A 35 -3.41 -9.16 5.88
C ILE A 35 -2.26 -8.19 6.10
N VAL A 36 -1.78 -7.59 5.02
CA VAL A 36 -0.84 -6.47 5.06
C VAL A 36 -1.55 -5.22 4.56
N VAL A 37 -1.51 -4.15 5.34
CA VAL A 37 -2.06 -2.84 4.94
C VAL A 37 -0.94 -1.81 4.94
N VAL A 38 -0.67 -1.22 3.77
CA VAL A 38 0.27 -0.12 3.61
C VAL A 38 -0.49 1.20 3.70
N LEU A 39 -0.09 2.08 4.62
CA LEU A 39 -0.57 3.46 4.66
C LEU A 39 0.43 4.36 3.92
N SER A 40 -0.03 5.17 2.98
CA SER A 40 0.82 6.01 2.14
C SER A 40 0.19 7.39 1.92
N ASP A 41 1.01 8.42 1.76
CA ASP A 41 0.62 9.77 1.33
C ASP A 41 0.57 9.92 -0.21
N ALA A 42 0.56 8.80 -0.93
CA ALA A 42 0.43 8.69 -2.39
C ALA A 42 1.57 9.32 -3.22
N ASN A 43 2.71 9.61 -2.61
CA ASN A 43 3.82 10.30 -3.27
C ASN A 43 4.69 9.40 -4.21
N LEU A 44 4.16 8.27 -4.69
CA LEU A 44 4.91 7.23 -5.43
C LEU A 44 5.66 7.77 -6.66
N GLN A 45 5.01 8.66 -7.41
CA GLN A 45 5.60 9.24 -8.63
C GLN A 45 6.88 10.03 -8.34
N ARG A 46 6.98 10.69 -7.18
CA ARG A 46 8.17 11.45 -6.76
C ARG A 46 9.40 10.58 -6.60
N TYR A 47 9.18 9.29 -6.36
CA TYR A 47 10.20 8.27 -6.19
C TYR A 47 10.40 7.39 -7.42
N GLY A 48 9.70 7.69 -8.53
CA GLY A 48 9.75 6.89 -9.74
C GLY A 48 9.13 5.49 -9.58
N ILE A 49 8.21 5.33 -8.64
CA ILE A 49 7.53 4.06 -8.38
C ILE A 49 6.25 4.01 -9.18
N ALA A 50 6.13 3.01 -10.06
CA ALA A 50 4.89 2.78 -10.77
C ALA A 50 3.87 2.07 -9.84
N PRO A 51 2.58 2.43 -9.88
CA PRO A 51 1.54 1.77 -9.08
C PRO A 51 1.55 0.24 -9.21
N LYS A 52 1.79 -0.26 -10.43
CA LYS A 52 1.96 -1.70 -10.72
C LYS A 52 3.04 -2.39 -9.89
N ASP A 53 4.12 -1.69 -9.54
CA ASP A 53 5.24 -2.26 -8.78
C ASP A 53 4.84 -2.47 -7.32
N LEU A 54 4.08 -1.52 -6.76
CA LEU A 54 3.46 -1.66 -5.45
C LEU A 54 2.40 -2.77 -5.45
N ALA A 55 1.54 -2.83 -6.46
CA ALA A 55 0.56 -3.91 -6.62
C ALA A 55 1.23 -5.29 -6.64
N MET A 56 2.29 -5.46 -7.44
CA MET A 56 3.06 -6.71 -7.50
C MET A 56 3.71 -7.06 -6.16
N ALA A 57 4.20 -6.06 -5.41
CA ALA A 57 4.76 -6.28 -4.08
C ALA A 57 3.71 -6.77 -3.08
N LEU A 58 2.51 -6.17 -3.11
CA LEU A 58 1.39 -6.55 -2.23
C LEU A 58 0.79 -7.94 -2.56
N LYS A 59 0.93 -8.40 -3.81
CA LYS A 59 0.49 -9.75 -4.21
C LYS A 59 1.47 -10.87 -3.85
N ARG A 60 2.66 -10.54 -3.33
CA ARG A 60 3.75 -11.51 -3.17
C ARG A 60 3.40 -12.70 -2.27
N GLY A 61 2.56 -12.48 -1.26
CA GLY A 61 2.14 -13.52 -0.32
C GLY A 61 0.82 -14.20 -0.68
N GLU A 62 0.20 -13.90 -1.82
CA GLU A 62 -1.05 -14.54 -2.24
C GLU A 62 -0.87 -16.06 -2.46
N PRO A 63 -1.90 -16.88 -2.16
CA PRO A 63 -3.19 -16.50 -1.59
C PRO A 63 -3.18 -16.38 -0.05
N LYS A 64 -2.07 -16.68 0.62
CA LYS A 64 -2.00 -16.72 2.09
C LYS A 64 -2.09 -15.33 2.74
N VAL A 65 -1.47 -14.33 2.11
CA VAL A 65 -1.44 -12.94 2.57
C VAL A 65 -2.16 -12.06 1.56
N LYS A 66 -3.20 -11.35 2.01
CA LYS A 66 -3.92 -10.35 1.22
C LYS A 66 -3.30 -8.96 1.50
N GLY A 67 -2.62 -8.40 0.51
CA GLY A 67 -1.95 -7.10 0.63
C GLY A 67 -2.79 -5.95 0.05
N TYR A 68 -2.91 -4.85 0.81
CA TYR A 68 -3.70 -3.67 0.46
C TYR A 68 -2.91 -2.37 0.67
N ALA A 69 -3.30 -1.30 -0.04
CA ALA A 69 -2.81 0.06 0.18
C ALA A 69 -3.95 1.02 0.55
N ILE A 70 -3.73 1.92 1.49
CA ILE A 70 -4.65 3.01 1.81
C ILE A 70 -3.88 4.32 1.69
N PHE A 71 -4.32 5.16 0.75
CA PHE A 71 -3.77 6.48 0.52
C PHE A 71 -4.44 7.49 1.45
N ILE A 72 -3.71 7.98 2.45
CA ILE A 72 -4.18 8.92 3.48
C ILE A 72 -3.75 10.37 3.22
N GLY A 73 -3.03 10.59 2.12
CA GLY A 73 -2.62 11.89 1.63
C GLY A 73 -2.59 11.84 0.10
N SER A 74 -2.63 13.02 -0.50
CA SER A 74 -2.52 13.20 -1.95
C SER A 74 -1.96 14.58 -2.25
N LEU A 75 -1.12 14.67 -3.28
CA LEU A 75 -0.81 15.93 -3.93
C LEU A 75 -1.67 16.03 -5.18
N ALA A 76 -2.59 17.01 -5.19
CA ALA A 76 -3.65 17.07 -6.20
C ALA A 76 -4.40 15.72 -6.29
N GLU A 77 -4.44 15.11 -7.47
CA GLU A 77 -5.21 13.91 -7.78
C GLU A 77 -4.35 12.62 -7.79
N GLU A 78 -3.08 12.69 -7.34
CA GLU A 78 -2.14 11.56 -7.36
C GLU A 78 -2.71 10.29 -6.69
N ALA A 79 -3.37 10.40 -5.54
CA ALA A 79 -3.94 9.23 -4.85
C ALA A 79 -5.04 8.53 -5.67
N ASP A 80 -5.89 9.30 -6.35
CA ASP A 80 -6.98 8.76 -7.18
C ASP A 80 -6.43 8.14 -8.47
N GLU A 81 -5.43 8.76 -9.10
CA GLU A 81 -4.72 8.21 -10.26
C GLU A 81 -4.05 6.88 -9.95
N ILE A 82 -3.28 6.83 -8.85
CA ILE A 82 -2.62 5.59 -8.40
C ILE A 82 -3.69 4.53 -8.11
N ASN A 83 -4.77 4.88 -7.41
CA ASN A 83 -5.85 3.95 -7.09
C ASN A 83 -6.55 3.39 -8.34
N ALA A 84 -6.67 4.18 -9.41
CA ALA A 84 -7.25 3.74 -10.68
C ALA A 84 -6.35 2.74 -11.44
N GLU A 85 -5.03 2.82 -11.26
CA GLU A 85 -4.07 1.89 -11.86
C GLU A 85 -3.88 0.58 -11.05
N MET A 86 -4.25 0.59 -9.77
CA MET A 86 -4.16 -0.57 -8.91
C MET A 86 -5.27 -1.60 -9.25
N PRO A 87 -5.03 -2.90 -9.02
CA PRO A 87 -6.07 -3.91 -9.14
C PRO A 87 -7.31 -3.59 -8.29
N ALA A 88 -8.49 -3.86 -8.84
CA ALA A 88 -9.76 -3.55 -8.19
C ALA A 88 -9.83 -4.15 -6.76
N GLY A 89 -10.14 -3.31 -5.77
CA GLY A 89 -10.23 -3.70 -4.37
C GLY A 89 -8.90 -3.88 -3.64
N GLN A 90 -7.75 -3.63 -4.30
CA GLN A 90 -6.43 -3.71 -3.68
C GLN A 90 -6.00 -2.39 -3.01
N SER A 91 -6.56 -1.26 -3.42
CA SER A 91 -6.26 0.05 -2.83
C SER A 91 -7.50 0.89 -2.53
N PHE A 92 -7.32 1.86 -1.64
CA PHE A 92 -8.36 2.78 -1.18
C PHE A 92 -7.79 4.18 -1.00
N VAL A 93 -8.60 5.21 -1.24
CA VAL A 93 -8.28 6.61 -0.94
C VAL A 93 -9.08 7.06 0.28
N CYS A 94 -8.40 7.64 1.26
CA CYS A 94 -8.93 7.99 2.57
C CYS A 94 -8.43 9.38 3.02
N MET A 95 -8.97 10.44 2.43
CA MET A 95 -8.63 11.82 2.81
C MET A 95 -9.26 12.27 4.13
N ASP A 96 -10.30 11.57 4.59
CA ASP A 96 -10.92 11.75 5.90
C ASP A 96 -10.61 10.55 6.78
N LEU A 97 -9.65 10.71 7.70
CA LEU A 97 -9.17 9.64 8.57
C LEU A 97 -10.25 9.08 9.52
N THR A 98 -11.36 9.79 9.72
CA THR A 98 -12.50 9.25 10.49
C THR A 98 -13.16 8.06 9.77
N LYS A 99 -12.96 7.92 8.45
CA LYS A 99 -13.47 6.81 7.64
C LYS A 99 -12.52 5.60 7.59
N LEU A 100 -11.29 5.74 8.07
CA LEU A 100 -10.30 4.65 8.07
C LEU A 100 -10.80 3.36 8.74
N PRO A 101 -11.51 3.40 9.89
CA PRO A 101 -12.07 2.19 10.50
C PRO A 101 -13.07 1.47 9.59
N HIS A 102 -13.84 2.21 8.78
CA HIS A 102 -14.80 1.63 7.84
C HIS A 102 -14.08 0.93 6.67
N ILE A 103 -13.01 1.53 6.15
CA ILE A 103 -12.18 0.91 5.11
C ILE A 103 -11.54 -0.37 5.62
N LEU A 104 -10.99 -0.36 6.84
CA LEU A 104 -10.43 -1.57 7.46
C LEU A 104 -11.50 -2.66 7.64
N GLN A 105 -12.71 -2.29 8.06
CA GLN A 105 -13.83 -3.22 8.14
C GLN A 105 -14.16 -3.85 6.78
N GLN A 106 -14.15 -3.07 5.69
CA GLN A 106 -14.36 -3.58 4.34
C GLN A 106 -13.25 -4.56 3.92
N ILE A 107 -11.99 -4.21 4.19
CA ILE A 107 -10.82 -5.08 3.92
C ILE A 107 -10.98 -6.41 4.66
N PHE A 108 -11.24 -6.38 5.97
CA PHE A 108 -11.38 -7.59 6.78
C PHE A 108 -12.58 -8.43 6.35
N THR A 109 -13.70 -7.81 6.02
CA THR A 109 -14.90 -8.55 5.56
C THR A 109 -14.66 -9.23 4.21
N SER A 110 -14.00 -8.55 3.26
CA SER A 110 -13.66 -9.15 1.96
C SER A 110 -12.58 -10.23 2.06
N SER A 111 -11.74 -10.18 3.11
CA SER A 111 -10.72 -11.20 3.34
C SER A 111 -11.30 -12.54 3.79
N LEU A 112 -12.52 -12.57 4.33
CA LEU A 112 -13.20 -13.77 4.84
C LEU A 112 -14.04 -14.49 3.76
N LEU A 113 -14.23 -13.86 2.61
CA LEU A 113 -14.86 -14.42 1.41
C LEU A 113 -13.81 -15.13 0.55
#